data_AF-A0A2P5CGZ4-F1
#
_entry.id   AF-A0A2P5CGZ4-F1
#
_cell.length_a   1.000
_cell.length_b   1.000
_cell.length_c   1.000
_cell.angle_alpha   90.00
_cell.angle_beta   90.00
_cell.angle_gamma   90.00
#
_symmetry.space_group_name_H-M   'P 1'
#
loop_
_entity.id
_entity.type
_entity.pdbx_description
1 polymer ?
#
loop_
_entity_poly.entity_id
_entity_poly.type
_entity_poly.pdbx_seq_one_letter_code
_entity_poly.pdbx_strand_id
1 'polypeptide(L)'
;MGFGFFVGVFGVLILSHATYSTVQYRGLLKIMEEEFSGPPINVMFELLLGFVLCIWAALTVPGKFLSIHPHSEENSIVSLPANLDFMIFNHRGKAFPVGTDLKLKH
;
A
#
# COMPACT_ATOMS: atom_id res chain seq x y z
N MET A 1 -2.58 -10.76 3.05
CA MET A 1 -1.39 -10.04 2.53
C MET A 1 -1.62 -9.75 1.06
N GLY A 2 -1.52 -8.49 0.65
CA GLY A 2 -1.75 -8.10 -0.75
C GLY A 2 -0.61 -8.51 -1.67
N PHE A 3 -0.88 -8.62 -2.97
CA PHE A 3 0.11 -8.91 -4.01
C PHE A 3 1.34 -7.97 -3.94
N GLY A 4 1.14 -6.68 -3.66
CA GLY A 4 2.22 -5.70 -3.51
C GLY A 4 3.22 -6.04 -2.39
N PHE A 5 2.79 -6.72 -1.33
CA PHE A 5 3.69 -7.15 -0.25
C PHE A 5 4.66 -8.23 -0.75
N PHE A 6 4.18 -9.22 -1.50
CA PHE A 6 5.03 -10.25 -2.08
C PHE A 6 6.02 -9.67 -3.09
N VAL A 7 5.57 -8.74 -3.93
CA VAL A 7 6.45 -8.00 -4.86
C VAL A 7 7.55 -7.26 -4.09
N GLY A 8 7.22 -6.65 -2.95
CA GLY A 8 8.21 -5.99 -2.08
C GLY A 8 9.24 -6.95 -1.49
N VAL A 9 8.81 -8.12 -1.00
CA VAL A 9 9.72 -9.15 -0.48
C VAL A 9 10.70 -9.61 -1.57
N PHE A 10 10.21 -9.87 -2.79
CA PHE A 10 11.08 -10.21 -3.91
C PHE A 10 12.03 -9.07 -4.29
N GLY A 11 11.57 -7.82 -4.28
CA GLY A 11 12.42 -6.66 -4.51
C GLY A 11 13.59 -6.57 -3.51
N VAL A 12 13.33 -6.79 -2.22
CA VAL A 12 14.35 -6.78 -1.17
C VAL A 12 15.34 -7.95 -1.33
N LEU A 13 14.86 -9.13 -1.72
CA LEU A 13 15.73 -10.29 -1.99
C LEU A 13 16.67 -10.01 -3.17
N ILE A 14 16.16 -9.43 -4.25
CA ILE A 14 16.97 -9.05 -5.43
C ILE A 14 18.02 -7.99 -5.04
N LEU A 15 17.63 -6.95 -4.28
CA LEU A 15 18.59 -5.94 -3.80
C LEU A 15 19.67 -6.54 -2.90
N SER A 16 19.29 -7.49 -2.05
CA SER A 16 20.22 -8.20 -1.17
C SER A 16 21.20 -9.05 -1.98
N HIS A 17 20.72 -9.71 -3.04
CA HIS A 17 21.55 -10.47 -3.97
C HIS A 17 22.52 -9.56 -4.73
N ALA A 18 22.05 -8.44 -5.31
CA ALA A 18 22.90 -7.47 -5.99
C ALA A 18 24.00 -6.89 -5.06
N THR A 19 23.65 -6.65 -3.79
CA THR A 19 24.61 -6.21 -2.76
C THR A 19 25.67 -7.28 -2.51
N TYR A 20 25.24 -8.54 -2.32
CA TYR A 20 26.15 -9.66 -2.12
C TYR A 20 27.10 -9.83 -3.31
N SER A 21 26.57 -9.83 -4.54
CA SER A 21 27.37 -9.95 -5.77
C SER A 21 28.40 -8.81 -5.91
N THR A 22 28.03 -7.58 -5.55
CA THR A 22 28.95 -6.44 -5.59
C THR A 22 30.07 -6.58 -4.55
N VAL A 23 29.74 -7.02 -3.34
CA VAL A 23 30.73 -7.26 -2.28
C VAL A 23 31.68 -8.39 -2.67
N GLN A 24 31.15 -9.49 -3.21
CA GLN A 24 31.94 -10.61 -3.68
C GLN A 24 32.89 -10.20 -4.81
N TYR A 25 32.37 -9.49 -5.82
CA TYR A 25 33.17 -8.99 -6.94
C TYR A 25 34.30 -8.07 -6.48
N ARG A 26 34.01 -7.14 -5.56
CA ARG A 26 35.04 -6.29 -4.95
C ARG A 26 36.07 -7.10 -4.15
N GLY A 27 35.65 -8.18 -3.49
CA GLY A 27 36.55 -9.10 -2.81
C GLY A 27 37.52 -9.79 -3.78
N LEU A 28 37.02 -10.22 -4.93
CA LEU A 28 37.84 -10.84 -5.98
C LEU A 28 38.88 -9.86 -6.56
N LEU A 29 38.47 -8.63 -6.90
CA LEU A 29 39.39 -7.61 -7.42
C LEU A 29 40.54 -7.30 -6.45
N LYS A 30 40.25 -7.27 -5.13
CA LYS A 30 41.30 -7.11 -4.11
C LYS A 30 42.33 -8.23 -4.13
N ILE A 31 41.92 -9.47 -4.40
CA ILE A 31 42.82 -10.63 -4.49
C ILE A 31 43.65 -10.55 -5.77
N MET A 32 43.07 -10.02 -6.84
CA MET A 32 43.73 -9.84 -8.14
C MET A 32 44.59 -8.57 -8.23
N GLU A 33 44.66 -7.77 -7.17
CA GLU A 33 45.33 -6.46 -7.14
C GLU A 33 44.81 -5.48 -8.22
N GLU A 34 43.57 -5.65 -8.65
CA GLU A 34 42.91 -4.78 -9.62
C GLU A 34 42.10 -3.67 -8.94
N GLU A 35 42.05 -2.50 -9.56
CA GLU A 35 41.30 -1.36 -9.03
C GLU A 35 39.80 -1.51 -9.29
N PHE A 36 38.98 -1.18 -8.29
CA PHE A 36 37.53 -1.21 -8.42
C PHE A 36 37.02 0.03 -9.16
N SER A 37 36.70 -0.13 -10.45
CA SER A 37 36.04 0.89 -11.25
C SER A 37 34.52 0.97 -11.00
N GLY A 38 33.88 -0.15 -10.65
CA GLY A 38 32.44 -0.23 -10.44
C GLY A 38 31.93 -1.66 -10.51
N PRO A 39 30.65 -1.90 -10.14
CA PRO A 39 30.04 -3.21 -10.26
C PRO A 39 29.81 -3.57 -11.74
N PRO A 40 29.82 -4.87 -12.09
CA PRO A 40 29.48 -5.35 -13.42
C PRO A 40 28.08 -4.89 -13.88
N ILE A 41 27.91 -4.66 -15.19
CA ILE A 41 26.67 -4.13 -15.78
C ILE A 41 25.45 -5.02 -15.48
N ASN A 42 25.61 -6.34 -15.44
CA ASN A 42 24.53 -7.25 -15.06
C ASN A 42 24.02 -6.99 -13.64
N VAL A 43 24.93 -6.75 -12.68
CA VAL A 43 24.57 -6.43 -11.29
C VAL A 43 23.90 -5.05 -11.21
N MET A 44 24.27 -4.10 -12.07
CA MET A 44 23.58 -2.80 -12.18
C MET A 44 22.12 -2.95 -12.62
N PHE A 45 21.84 -3.81 -13.61
CA PHE A 45 20.46 -4.09 -14.02
C PHE A 45 19.66 -4.79 -12.93
N GLU A 46 20.29 -5.73 -12.21
CA GLU A 46 19.66 -6.40 -11.08
C GLU A 46 19.31 -5.43 -9.95
N LEU A 47 20.24 -4.53 -9.61
CA LEU A 47 20.02 -3.46 -8.63
C LEU A 47 18.85 -2.55 -9.05
N LEU A 48 18.83 -2.10 -10.31
CA LEU A 48 17.76 -1.25 -10.84
C LEU A 48 16.40 -1.95 -10.79
N LEU A 49 16.35 -3.24 -11.17
CA LEU A 49 15.13 -4.03 -11.11
C LEU A 49 14.63 -4.16 -9.67
N GLY A 50 15.50 -4.55 -8.72
CA GLY A 50 15.14 -4.63 -7.31
C GLY A 50 14.65 -3.31 -6.74
N PHE A 51 15.28 -2.19 -7.13
CA PHE A 51 14.89 -0.85 -6.71
C PHE A 51 13.49 -0.46 -7.20
N VAL A 52 13.19 -0.69 -8.48
CA VAL A 52 11.87 -0.39 -9.06
C VAL A 52 10.77 -1.21 -8.40
N LEU A 53 11.02 -2.51 -8.14
CA LEU A 53 10.07 -3.38 -7.43
C LEU A 53 9.81 -2.90 -6.00
N CYS A 54 10.85 -2.46 -5.28
CA CYS A 54 10.71 -1.90 -3.95
C CYS A 54 9.92 -0.58 -3.94
N ILE A 55 10.15 0.32 -4.90
CA ILE A 55 9.33 1.54 -5.06
C ILE A 55 7.87 1.18 -5.31
N TRP A 56 7.63 0.25 -6.23
CA TRP A 56 6.27 -0.19 -6.55
C TRP A 56 5.56 -0.75 -5.31
N ALA A 57 6.22 -1.60 -4.55
CA ALA A 57 5.69 -2.13 -3.30
C ALA A 57 5.46 -1.02 -2.27
N ALA A 58 6.39 -0.09 -2.11
CA ALA A 58 6.26 1.03 -1.18
C ALA A 58 5.07 1.96 -1.50
N LEU A 59 4.65 2.04 -2.76
CA LEU A 59 3.47 2.83 -3.16
C LEU A 59 2.15 2.05 -3.04
N THR A 60 2.20 0.71 -3.13
CA THR A 60 0.99 -0.13 -3.22
C THR A 60 0.65 -0.89 -1.94
N VAL A 61 1.62 -1.09 -1.05
CA VAL A 61 1.43 -1.75 0.25
C VAL A 61 0.78 -0.83 1.28
N PRO A 62 1.12 0.48 1.39
CA PRO A 62 0.37 1.37 2.24
C PRO A 62 -1.11 1.37 1.87
N GLY A 63 -1.96 1.47 2.90
CA GLY A 63 -3.41 1.45 2.72
C GLY A 63 -3.92 2.60 1.84
N LYS A 64 -5.23 2.56 1.57
CA LYS A 64 -5.89 3.65 0.84
C LYS A 64 -5.86 4.93 1.66
N PHE A 65 -5.79 6.05 0.96
CA PHE A 65 -6.02 7.35 1.58
C PHE A 65 -7.45 7.42 2.11
N LEU A 66 -7.61 7.90 3.34
CA LEU A 66 -8.91 8.16 3.95
C LEU A 66 -9.34 9.59 3.65
N SER A 67 -10.63 9.77 3.40
CA SER A 67 -11.20 11.10 3.20
C SER A 67 -11.21 11.89 4.51
N ILE A 68 -10.68 13.12 4.48
CA ILE A 68 -10.70 14.07 5.61
C ILE A 68 -12.08 14.72 5.74
N HIS A 69 -12.94 14.60 4.72
CA HIS A 69 -14.24 15.28 4.72
C HIS A 69 -15.20 14.62 5.72
N PRO A 70 -15.80 15.37 6.67
CA PRO A 70 -16.62 14.81 7.76
C PRO A 70 -17.96 14.23 7.32
N HIS A 71 -18.35 14.45 6.06
CA HIS A 71 -19.56 13.89 5.45
C HIS A 71 -19.25 12.78 4.42
N SER A 72 -17.99 12.33 4.34
CA SER A 72 -17.66 11.16 3.53
C SER A 72 -18.25 9.91 4.15
N GLU A 73 -18.73 8.97 3.33
CA GLU A 73 -19.41 7.76 3.80
C GLU A 73 -18.59 6.97 4.83
N GLU A 74 -17.26 6.92 4.65
CA GLU A 74 -16.34 6.22 5.56
C GLU A 74 -16.19 6.89 6.93
N ASN A 75 -16.38 8.21 7.02
CA ASN A 75 -16.10 9.01 8.23
C ASN A 75 -17.32 9.84 8.67
N SER A 76 -18.53 9.51 8.21
CA SER A 76 -19.69 10.32 8.50
C SER A 76 -20.05 10.20 9.99
N ILE A 77 -20.18 11.33 10.68
CA ILE A 77 -20.60 11.35 12.09
C ILE A 77 -22.02 10.76 12.23
N VAL A 78 -22.81 10.79 11.15
CA VAL A 78 -24.16 10.23 11.07
C VAL A 78 -24.16 8.70 10.98
N SER A 79 -23.06 8.06 10.57
CA SER A 79 -22.91 6.60 10.58
C SER A 79 -22.44 6.02 11.92
N LEU A 80 -22.38 6.84 12.98
CA LEU A 80 -22.28 6.30 14.35
C LEU A 80 -23.43 5.29 14.56
N PRO A 81 -23.15 4.11 15.14
CA PRO A 81 -24.20 3.13 15.40
C PRO A 81 -25.31 3.82 16.19
N ALA A 82 -26.54 3.76 15.68
CA ALA A 82 -27.69 4.34 16.35
C ALA A 82 -27.69 3.82 17.78
N ASN A 83 -27.77 4.71 18.75
CA ASN A 83 -27.85 4.30 20.15
C ASN A 83 -29.25 3.73 20.38
N LEU A 84 -29.41 2.44 20.06
CA LEU A 84 -30.69 1.73 20.02
C LEU A 84 -31.41 1.82 21.36
N ASP A 85 -30.66 1.88 22.47
CA ASP A 85 -31.18 2.00 23.82
C ASP A 85 -31.91 3.33 24.08
N PHE A 86 -31.61 4.38 23.30
CA PHE A 86 -32.26 5.70 23.38
C PHE A 86 -33.11 6.01 22.15
N MET A 87 -33.53 4.99 21.38
CA MET A 87 -34.32 5.23 20.17
C MET A 87 -35.72 5.75 20.50
N ILE A 88 -36.04 6.96 20.01
CA ILE A 88 -37.35 7.59 20.18
C ILE A 88 -38.14 7.50 18.87
N PHE A 89 -39.33 6.90 18.91
CA PHE A 89 -40.19 6.76 17.73
C PHE A 89 -41.04 8.00 17.41
N ASN A 90 -41.10 8.99 18.31
CA ASN A 90 -41.80 10.25 18.10
C ASN A 90 -40.94 11.23 17.29
N HIS A 91 -40.85 11.01 15.98
CA HIS A 91 -40.05 11.79 15.05
C HIS A 91 -40.86 12.08 13.78
N ARG A 92 -40.41 13.06 12.97
CA ARG A 92 -41.11 13.47 11.74
C ARG A 92 -41.28 12.34 10.72
N GLY A 93 -40.43 11.31 10.78
CA GLY A 93 -40.56 10.06 10.00
C GLY A 93 -41.92 9.38 10.15
N LYS A 94 -42.56 9.48 11.32
CA LYS A 94 -43.89 8.92 11.60
C LYS A 94 -45.00 9.48 10.72
N ALA A 95 -44.84 10.69 10.19
CA ALA A 95 -45.82 11.32 9.31
C ALA A 95 -45.75 10.81 7.86
N PHE A 96 -44.71 10.05 7.50
CA PHE A 96 -44.56 9.49 6.17
C PHE A 96 -45.24 8.13 6.08
N PRO A 97 -46.00 7.85 4.99
CA PRO A 97 -46.63 6.56 4.81
C PRO A 97 -45.57 5.47 4.57
N VAL A 98 -45.73 4.33 5.26
CA VAL A 98 -44.82 3.17 5.19
C VAL A 98 -44.68 2.61 3.76
N GLY A 99 -45.64 2.88 2.88
CA GLY A 99 -45.68 2.37 1.50
C GLY A 99 -45.09 3.28 0.42
N THR A 100 -44.46 4.41 0.76
CA THR A 100 -43.74 5.18 -0.26
C THR A 100 -42.36 4.56 -0.49
N ASP A 101 -42.27 3.73 -1.52
CA ASP A 101 -41.04 3.26 -2.16
C ASP A 101 -40.27 4.47 -2.72
N LEU A 102 -39.69 5.26 -1.83
CA LEU A 102 -38.75 6.30 -2.19
C LEU A 102 -37.45 5.57 -2.53
N LYS A 103 -37.37 5.05 -3.75
CA LYS A 103 -36.08 4.77 -4.38
C LYS A 103 -35.30 6.08 -4.34
N LEU A 104 -34.40 6.19 -3.37
CA LEU A 104 -33.34 7.19 -3.36
C LEU A 104 -32.54 6.95 -4.64
N LYS A 105 -32.80 7.77 -5.65
CA LYS A 105 -32.07 7.74 -6.91
C LYS A 105 -30.69 8.32 -6.61
N HIS A 106 -29.72 7.43 -6.71
CA HIS A 106 -28.30 7.65 -6.41
C HIS A 106 -27.67 8.73 -7.30
#